data_AF-A0A832J4H6-F1
#
_entry.id   AF-A0A832J4H6-F1
#
_cell.length_a   1.000
_cell.length_b   1.000
_cell.length_c   1.000
_cell.angle_alpha   90.00
_cell.angle_beta   90.00
_cell.angle_gamma   90.00
#
_symmetry.space_group_name_H-M   'P 1'
#
loop_
_entity.id
_entity.type
_entity.pdbx_description
1 polymer ?
#
loop_
_entity_poly.entity_id
_entity_poly.type
_entity_poly.pdbx_seq_one_letter_code
_entity_poly.pdbx_strand_id
1 'polypeptide(L)' 'AGYERVMAAYRHAVDNKYRFFSYGDAMLVIPKPEALAERTA' A
#
# COMPACT_ATOMS: atom_id res chain seq x y z
N ALA A 1 0.27 3.10 5.77
CA ALA A 1 1.55 2.39 5.60
C ALA A 1 2.72 3.37 5.76
N GLY A 2 3.93 2.91 6.10
CA GLY A 2 5.13 3.75 6.20
C GLY A 2 6.03 3.63 4.97
N TYR A 3 6.89 4.61 4.72
CA TYR A 3 7.73 4.72 3.51
C TYR A 3 8.48 3.42 3.17
N GLU A 4 9.24 2.88 4.12
CA GLU A 4 10.05 1.67 3.90
C GLU A 4 9.21 0.46 3.47
N ARG A 5 8.06 0.26 4.12
CA ARG A 5 7.13 -0.84 3.82
C ARG A 5 6.53 -0.68 2.43
N VAL A 6 6.16 0.54 2.04
CA VAL A 6 5.64 0.83 0.70
C VAL A 6 6.73 0.59 -0.35
N MET A 7 7.95 1.06 -0.13
CA MET A 7 9.04 0.86 -1.09
C MET A 7 9.44 -0.62 -1.22
N ALA A 8 9.36 -1.41 -0.15
CA ALA A 8 9.54 -2.85 -0.23
C ALA A 8 8.46 -3.53 -1.09
N ALA A 9 7.18 -3.15 -0.92
CA ALA A 9 6.10 -3.67 -1.75
C ALA A 9 6.25 -3.25 -3.23
N TYR A 10 6.68 -2.03 -3.50
CA TYR A 10 6.95 -1.55 -4.86
C TYR A 10 8.07 -2.36 -5.53
N ARG A 11 9.19 -2.63 -4.83
CA ARG A 11 10.27 -3.48 -5.36
C ARG A 11 9.74 -4.86 -5.77
N HIS A 12 8.98 -5.50 -4.88
CA HIS A 12 8.34 -6.78 -5.18
C HIS A 12 7.41 -6.71 -6.40
N ALA A 13 6.61 -5.66 -6.53
CA ALA A 13 5.71 -5.46 -7.65
C ALA A 13 6.46 -5.27 -8.99
N VAL A 14 7.62 -4.58 -8.97
CA VAL A 14 8.50 -4.46 -10.14
C VAL A 14 9.08 -5.82 -10.53
N ASP A 15 9.60 -6.58 -9.58
CA ASP A 15 10.18 -7.92 -9.82
C ASP A 15 9.15 -8.89 -10.42
N ASN A 16 7.88 -8.73 -10.04
CA ASN A 16 6.75 -9.53 -10.52
C ASN A 16 5.99 -8.89 -11.71
N LYS A 17 6.54 -7.83 -12.31
CA LYS A 17 6.00 -7.20 -13.53
C LYS A 17 4.55 -6.74 -13.42
N TYR A 18 4.17 -6.20 -12.26
CA TYR A 18 2.89 -5.52 -12.10
C TYR A 18 2.85 -4.28 -13.00
N ARG A 19 1.64 -3.92 -13.45
CA ARG A 19 1.43 -2.73 -14.29
C ARG A 19 1.27 -1.52 -13.38
N PHE A 20 1.93 -0.42 -13.72
CA PHE A 20 1.88 0.83 -12.96
C PHE A 20 1.12 1.92 -13.72
N PHE A 21 0.90 3.05 -13.06
CA PHE A 21 0.26 4.26 -13.60
C PHE A 21 -1.24 4.07 -13.91
N SER A 22 -1.79 4.92 -14.78
CA SER A 22 -3.23 5.20 -14.91
C SER A 22 -4.13 3.99 -15.14
N TYR A 23 -3.62 2.92 -15.79
CA TYR A 23 -4.37 1.70 -16.08
C TYR A 23 -3.67 0.44 -15.55
N GLY A 24 -2.83 0.65 -14.54
CA GLY A 24 -2.08 -0.40 -13.87
C GLY A 24 -2.92 -1.22 -12.90
N ASP A 25 -2.22 -2.04 -12.15
CA ASP A 25 -2.79 -2.83 -11.06
C ASP A 25 -2.92 -1.95 -9.80
N ALA A 26 -3.70 -2.43 -8.82
CA ALA A 26 -4.01 -1.70 -7.60
C ALA A 26 -3.35 -2.30 -6.36
N MET A 27 -3.03 -1.45 -5.39
CA MET A 27 -2.58 -1.85 -4.07
C MET A 27 -3.61 -1.38 -3.03
N LEU A 28 -4.09 -2.30 -2.19
CA LEU A 28 -4.95 -1.98 -1.05
C LEU A 28 -4.09 -1.78 0.20
N VAL A 29 -4.22 -0.61 0.83
CA VAL A 29 -3.57 -0.32 2.12
C VAL A 29 -4.65 -0.19 3.18
N ILE A 30 -4.63 -1.10 4.16
CA ILE A 30 -5.57 -1.08 5.27
C ILE A 30 -4.94 -0.28 6.42
N PRO A 31 -5.69 0.64 7.05
CA PRO A 31 -5.21 1.35 8.23
C PRO A 31 -4.99 0.37 9.38
N LYS A 32 -4.10 0.72 10.31
CA LYS A 32 -4.00 -0.04 11.54
C LYS A 32 -5.30 0.10 12.34
N PRO A 33 -5.74 -0.94 13.07
CA PRO A 33 -6.96 -0.87 13.90
C PRO A 33 -6.98 0.34 14.84
N GLU A 34 -5.84 0.67 15.45
CA GLU A 34 -5.71 1.81 16.37
C GLU A 34 -6.10 3.15 15.70
N ALA A 35 -5.68 3.35 14.45
CA ALA A 35 -5.96 4.58 13.70
C ALA A 35 -7.43 4.71 13.25
N LEU A 36 -8.21 3.63 13.33
CA LEU A 36 -9.65 3.64 13.09
C LEU A 36 -10.41 3.97 14.39
N ALA A 37 -9.97 3.41 15.52
CA ALA A 37 -10.59 3.66 16.82
C ALA A 37 -10.55 5.16 17.22
N GLU A 38 -9.45 5.85 16.90
CA GLU A 38 -9.29 7.29 17.14
C GLU A 38 -10.24 8.18 16.30
N ARG A 39 -10.78 7.68 15.18
CA ARG A 39 -11.67 8.46 14.30
C ARG A 39 -13.13 8.41 14.73
N THR A 40 -13.49 7.44 15.57
CA THR A 40 -14.85 7.21 16.07
C THR A 40 -15.06 7.74 17.49
N ALA A 41 -13.98 8.19 18.13
CA ALA A 41 -13.99 8.88 19.42
C ALA A 41 -14.09 10.40 19.20
#